data_AF-A0A1Z3MLU4-F1
#
_entry.id   AF-A0A1Z3MLU4-F1
#
_cell.length_a   1.000
_cell.length_b   1.000
_cell.length_c   1.000
_cell.angle_alpha   90.00
_cell.angle_beta   90.00
_cell.angle_gamma   90.00
#
_symmetry.space_group_name_H-M   'P 1'
#
loop_
_entity.id
_entity.type
_entity.pdbx_description
1 polymer ?
#
loop_
_entity_poly.entity_id
_entity_poly.type
_entity_poly.pdbx_seq_one_letter_code
_entity_poly.pdbx_strand_id
1 'polypeptide(L)'
;MDISQIKTEQDALKKAMKSADKDTKAELQIKVRELDEKIQARKDQKQESRESIRRPIDPYEAFITGAELSHRMSIKNATDEEAGLFISALIRFAAEPRFGGHANHNCGLVEAHWTVTTWKPGELVPVTLGEIVITPNGVEITGDELFAMVKAFNENQSFDFTAR
;
A
#
# COMPACT_ATOMS: atom_id res chain seq x y z
N MET A 1 30.36 11.70 31.63
CA MET A 1 29.95 12.74 30.67
C MET A 1 29.23 12.14 29.49
N ASP A 2 28.05 12.65 29.17
CA ASP A 2 27.30 12.34 27.95
C ASP A 2 27.77 13.24 26.78
N ILE A 3 27.56 12.84 25.53
CA ILE A 3 27.89 13.62 24.32
C ILE A 3 27.16 14.97 24.35
N SER A 4 25.95 15.00 24.92
CA SER A 4 25.17 16.23 25.15
C SER A 4 25.94 17.25 26.00
N GLN A 5 26.56 16.81 27.09
CA GLN A 5 27.34 17.64 28.00
C GLN A 5 28.64 18.15 27.33
N ILE A 6 29.32 17.30 26.55
CA ILE A 6 30.53 17.69 25.81
C ILE A 6 30.21 18.77 24.76
N LYS A 7 29.05 18.68 24.08
CA LYS A 7 28.58 19.70 23.14
C LYS A 7 28.25 21.03 23.83
N THR A 8 27.63 20.99 25.01
CA THR A 8 27.34 22.20 25.79
C THR A 8 28.63 22.93 26.18
N GLU A 9 29.67 22.20 26.59
CA GLU A 9 31.00 22.76 26.87
C GLU A 9 31.67 23.33 25.61
N GLN A 10 31.56 22.63 24.47
CA GLN A 10 32.08 23.10 23.19
C GLN A 10 31.41 24.41 22.75
N ASP A 11 30.10 24.54 22.93
CA ASP A 11 29.35 25.76 22.60
C ASP A 11 29.69 26.91 23.54
N ALA A 12 29.96 26.64 24.82
CA ALA A 12 30.44 27.64 25.77
C ALA A 12 31.84 28.17 25.37
N LEU A 13 32.75 27.28 24.97
CA LEU A 13 34.09 27.66 24.50
C LEU A 13 34.04 28.43 23.17
N LYS A 14 33.17 28.02 22.23
CA LYS A 14 32.93 28.76 20.97
C LYS A 14 32.33 30.16 21.21
N LYS A 15 31.50 30.32 22.24
CA LYS A 15 31.00 31.64 22.66
C LYS A 15 32.12 32.49 23.27
N ALA A 16 32.95 31.92 24.14
CA ALA A 16 34.11 32.61 24.73
C ALA A 16 35.14 33.07 23.68
N MET A 17 35.31 32.32 22.58
CA MET A 17 36.17 32.71 21.46
C MET A 17 35.71 33.98 20.70
N LYS A 18 34.44 34.39 20.82
CA LYS A 18 33.93 35.58 20.11
C LYS A 18 34.42 36.90 20.73
N SER A 19 34.79 36.88 22.00
CA SER A 19 35.24 38.06 22.76
C SER A 19 36.68 37.95 23.27
N ALA A 20 37.42 36.91 22.86
CA ALA A 20 38.79 36.65 23.29
C ALA A 20 39.83 37.34 22.39
N ASP A 21 40.99 37.67 22.96
CA ASP A 21 42.16 38.15 22.23
C ASP A 21 42.82 37.03 21.38
N LYS A 22 43.80 37.39 20.56
CA LYS A 22 44.38 36.49 19.55
C LYS A 22 45.04 35.25 20.15
N ASP A 23 45.67 35.39 21.32
CA ASP A 23 46.39 34.30 22.00
C ASP A 23 45.41 33.39 22.76
N THR A 24 44.44 33.96 23.47
CA THR A 24 43.38 33.20 24.16
C THR A 24 42.49 32.45 23.16
N LYS A 25 42.29 33.00 21.96
CA LYS A 25 41.54 32.33 20.89
C LYS A 25 42.24 31.08 20.37
N ALA A 26 43.57 31.09 20.29
CA ALA A 26 44.35 29.91 19.89
C ALA A 26 44.24 28.78 20.92
N GLU A 27 44.32 29.11 22.22
CA GLU A 27 44.15 28.14 23.30
C GLU A 27 42.74 27.55 23.36
N LEU A 28 41.71 28.38 23.20
CA LEU A 28 40.32 27.92 23.16
C LEU A 28 40.06 27.03 21.94
N GLN A 29 40.73 27.28 20.81
CA GLN A 29 40.60 26.45 19.61
C GLN A 29 41.23 25.06 19.80
N ILE A 30 42.34 24.96 20.54
CA ILE A 30 42.94 23.67 20.93
C ILE A 30 41.94 22.87 21.79
N LYS A 31 41.33 23.50 22.80
CA LYS A 31 40.33 22.85 23.66
C LYS A 31 39.09 22.39 22.90
N VAL A 32 38.62 23.17 21.92
CA VAL A 32 37.50 22.78 21.06
C VAL A 32 37.86 21.54 20.23
N ARG A 33 39.08 21.48 19.67
CA ARG A 33 39.55 20.33 18.90
C ARG A 33 39.66 19.06 19.75
N GLU A 34 40.15 19.18 20.98
CA GLU A 34 40.19 18.05 21.93
C GLU A 34 38.79 17.52 22.28
N LEU A 35 37.80 18.41 22.40
CA LEU A 35 36.40 18.00 22.62
C LEU A 35 35.81 17.33 21.38
N ASP A 36 36.15 17.79 20.17
CA ASP A 36 35.74 17.14 18.91
C ASP A 36 36.34 15.72 18.80
N GLU A 37 37.62 15.55 19.15
CA GLU A 37 38.28 14.24 19.19
C GLU A 37 37.61 13.31 20.22
N LYS A 38 37.25 13.83 21.41
CA LYS A 38 36.50 13.06 22.42
C LYS A 38 35.09 12.68 21.96
N ILE A 39 34.39 13.56 21.23
CA ILE A 39 33.09 13.24 20.63
C ILE A 39 33.24 12.14 19.58
N GLN A 40 34.28 12.23 18.74
CA GLN A 40 34.51 11.26 17.68
C GLN A 40 34.87 9.89 18.26
N ALA A 41 35.81 9.83 19.20
CA ALA A 41 36.17 8.59 19.89
C ALA A 41 34.95 7.93 20.59
N ARG A 42 34.03 8.73 21.14
CA ARG A 42 32.77 8.24 21.74
C ARG A 42 31.75 7.75 20.72
N LYS A 43 31.72 8.33 19.51
CA LYS A 43 30.89 7.85 18.41
C LYS A 43 31.42 6.55 17.86
N ASP A 44 32.75 6.44 17.71
CA ASP A 44 33.43 5.26 17.21
C ASP A 44 33.31 4.10 18.22
N GLN A 45 33.40 4.37 19.53
CA GLN A 45 33.10 3.38 20.59
C GLN A 45 31.63 2.93 20.60
N LYS A 46 30.68 3.79 20.21
CA LYS A 46 29.26 3.42 20.05
C LYS A 46 28.98 2.67 18.74
N GLN A 47 30.00 2.49 17.91
CA GLN A 47 29.90 1.83 16.61
C GLN A 47 30.22 0.32 16.69
N GLU A 48 30.23 -0.28 17.89
CA GLU A 48 30.07 -1.73 18.01
C GLU A 48 28.69 -2.10 17.45
N SER A 49 28.72 -2.86 16.35
CA SER A 49 27.62 -3.52 15.65
C SER A 49 26.23 -3.03 16.05
N ARG A 50 25.80 -1.92 15.44
CA ARG A 50 24.38 -1.68 15.24
C ARG A 50 23.89 -2.75 14.27
N GLU A 51 23.65 -3.96 14.79
CA GLU A 51 22.68 -4.84 14.15
C GLU A 51 21.42 -4.00 14.04
N SER A 52 21.05 -3.70 12.81
CA SER A 52 19.69 -3.30 12.49
C SER A 52 18.82 -4.38 13.14
N ILE A 53 18.21 -4.06 14.28
CA ILE A 53 17.11 -4.85 14.81
C ILE A 53 16.03 -4.66 13.75
N ARG A 54 16.09 -5.47 12.69
CA ARG A 54 14.96 -5.73 11.83
C ARG A 54 13.94 -6.31 12.78
N ARG A 55 13.04 -5.45 13.27
CA ARG A 55 11.86 -5.93 13.98
C ARG A 55 11.27 -6.99 13.03
N PRO A 56 11.16 -8.26 13.47
CA PRO A 56 10.40 -9.23 12.71
C PRO A 56 9.07 -8.56 12.36
N ILE A 57 8.68 -8.61 11.09
CA ILE A 57 7.36 -8.11 10.69
C ILE A 57 6.36 -8.83 11.58
N ASP A 58 5.55 -8.08 12.32
CA ASP A 58 4.55 -8.69 13.19
C ASP A 58 3.72 -9.66 12.33
N PRO A 59 3.62 -10.94 12.72
CA PRO A 59 2.83 -11.90 11.96
C PRO A 59 1.38 -11.42 12.00
N TYR A 60 0.78 -11.26 10.82
CA TYR A 60 -0.63 -10.92 10.70
C TYR A 60 -1.45 -12.21 10.56
N GLU A 61 -2.64 -12.20 11.16
CA GLU A 61 -3.62 -13.25 10.93
C GLU A 61 -4.19 -13.09 9.51
N ALA A 62 -4.24 -14.20 8.76
CA ALA A 62 -4.74 -14.23 7.40
C ALA A 62 -5.53 -15.51 7.15
N PHE A 63 -6.43 -15.47 6.16
CA PHE A 63 -7.01 -16.69 5.63
C PHE A 63 -5.91 -17.58 5.04
N ILE A 64 -6.05 -18.89 5.25
CA ILE A 64 -5.20 -19.86 4.56
C ILE A 64 -5.50 -19.83 3.06
N THR A 65 -4.49 -20.14 2.24
CA THR A 65 -4.67 -20.27 0.79
C THR A 65 -5.71 -21.35 0.49
N GLY A 66 -6.60 -21.08 -0.46
CA GLY A 66 -7.70 -21.98 -0.83
C GLY A 66 -8.91 -21.94 0.10
N ALA A 67 -8.94 -21.03 1.08
CA ALA A 67 -10.16 -20.79 1.84
C ALA A 67 -11.27 -20.27 0.91
N GLU A 68 -12.38 -20.98 0.86
CA GLU A 68 -13.55 -20.60 0.06
C GLU A 68 -14.54 -19.79 0.89
N LEU A 69 -15.13 -18.76 0.28
CA LEU A 69 -16.11 -17.87 0.89
C LEU A 69 -17.36 -17.82 0.01
N SER A 70 -18.52 -18.07 0.59
CA SER A 70 -19.79 -17.84 -0.11
C SER A 70 -20.03 -16.34 -0.27
N HIS A 71 -20.06 -15.88 -1.51
CA HIS A 71 -20.29 -14.47 -1.84
C HIS A 71 -21.57 -14.29 -2.65
N ARG A 72 -22.33 -13.24 -2.32
CA ARG A 72 -23.50 -12.81 -3.11
C ARG A 72 -23.54 -11.28 -3.12
N MET A 73 -23.78 -10.74 -4.31
CA MET A 73 -24.04 -9.32 -4.54
C MET A 73 -25.35 -9.15 -5.32
N SER A 74 -25.96 -7.98 -5.20
CA SER A 74 -27.19 -7.64 -5.91
C SER A 74 -27.12 -6.21 -6.40
N ILE A 75 -27.40 -6.02 -7.69
CA ILE A 75 -27.59 -4.71 -8.29
C ILE A 75 -29.09 -4.54 -8.49
N LYS A 76 -29.66 -3.45 -7.97
CA LYS A 76 -31.10 -3.20 -8.03
C LYS A 76 -31.40 -2.13 -9.05
N ASN A 77 -32.39 -2.38 -9.91
CA ASN A 77 -32.89 -1.43 -10.91
C ASN A 77 -31.79 -0.86 -11.82
N ALA A 78 -30.77 -1.65 -12.14
CA ALA A 78 -29.73 -1.20 -13.06
C ALA A 78 -30.21 -1.25 -14.51
N THR A 79 -29.84 -0.24 -15.27
CA THR A 79 -29.88 -0.31 -16.74
C THR A 79 -28.79 -1.26 -17.25
N ASP A 80 -28.89 -1.66 -18.52
CA ASP A 80 -27.85 -2.48 -19.17
C ASP A 80 -26.49 -1.76 -19.17
N GLU A 81 -26.48 -0.43 -19.25
CA GLU A 81 -25.28 0.39 -19.18
C GLU A 81 -24.64 0.39 -17.79
N GLU A 82 -25.44 0.51 -16.73
CA GLU A 82 -24.97 0.46 -15.34
C GLU A 82 -24.47 -0.94 -14.96
N ALA A 83 -25.17 -1.98 -15.43
CA ALA A 83 -24.70 -3.36 -15.30
C ALA A 83 -23.39 -3.57 -16.08
N GLY A 84 -23.29 -3.03 -17.30
CA GLY A 84 -22.09 -3.06 -18.13
C GLY A 84 -20.91 -2.35 -17.49
N LEU A 85 -21.11 -1.19 -16.85
CA LEU A 85 -20.10 -0.49 -16.06
C LEU A 85 -19.58 -1.38 -14.93
N PHE A 86 -20.47 -2.02 -14.19
CA PHE A 86 -20.10 -2.91 -13.10
C PHE A 86 -19.29 -4.12 -13.59
N ILE A 87 -19.75 -4.79 -14.65
CA ILE A 87 -19.01 -5.91 -15.25
C ILE A 87 -17.63 -5.44 -15.74
N SER A 88 -17.56 -4.25 -16.35
CA SER A 88 -16.28 -3.67 -16.80
C SER A 88 -15.34 -3.34 -15.64
N ALA A 89 -15.87 -2.92 -14.49
CA ALA A 89 -15.09 -2.74 -13.27
C ALA A 89 -14.55 -4.09 -12.73
N LEU A 90 -15.33 -5.17 -12.82
CA LEU A 90 -14.85 -6.52 -12.48
C LEU A 90 -13.74 -7.00 -13.43
N ILE A 91 -13.87 -6.75 -14.73
CA ILE A 91 -12.82 -7.04 -15.73
C ILE A 91 -11.52 -6.30 -15.34
N ARG A 92 -11.62 -5.04 -14.93
CA ARG A 92 -10.45 -4.27 -14.48
C ARG A 92 -9.88 -4.77 -13.17
N PHE A 93 -10.73 -5.14 -12.21
CA PHE A 93 -10.31 -5.76 -10.95
C PHE A 93 -9.56 -7.08 -11.18
N ALA A 94 -9.95 -7.86 -12.18
CA ALA A 94 -9.30 -9.12 -12.54
C ALA A 94 -7.82 -8.97 -12.95
N ALA A 95 -7.36 -7.76 -13.28
CA ALA A 95 -5.93 -7.52 -13.56
C ALA A 95 -5.05 -7.61 -12.30
N GLU A 96 -5.60 -7.28 -11.14
CA GLU A 96 -4.95 -7.45 -9.84
C GLU A 96 -6.00 -7.77 -8.76
N PRO A 97 -6.55 -9.01 -8.76
CA PRO A 97 -7.70 -9.35 -7.92
C PRO A 97 -7.23 -9.58 -6.49
N ARG A 98 -7.11 -8.49 -5.72
CA ARG A 98 -6.64 -8.51 -4.34
C ARG A 98 -7.66 -7.93 -3.37
N PHE A 99 -7.80 -8.58 -2.22
CA PHE A 99 -8.53 -8.05 -1.06
C PHE A 99 -7.64 -7.87 0.16
N GLY A 100 -7.95 -6.86 0.96
CA GLY A 100 -7.28 -6.60 2.23
C GLY A 100 -5.97 -5.80 2.10
N GLY A 101 -5.21 -5.81 3.19
CA GLY A 101 -3.92 -5.10 3.29
C GLY A 101 -2.74 -5.93 2.81
N HIS A 102 -1.53 -5.39 3.00
CA HIS A 102 -0.26 -6.08 2.75
C HIS A 102 -0.08 -6.61 1.30
N ALA A 103 -0.63 -5.93 0.30
CA ALA A 103 -0.41 -6.26 -1.11
C ALA A 103 1.10 -6.31 -1.48
N ASN A 104 1.93 -5.47 -0.85
CA ASN A 104 3.40 -5.47 -1.01
C ASN A 104 4.06 -6.77 -0.51
N HIS A 105 3.37 -7.57 0.31
CA HIS A 105 3.80 -8.90 0.74
C HIS A 105 3.18 -10.03 -0.10
N ASN A 106 2.56 -9.68 -1.24
CA ASN A 106 1.85 -10.60 -2.12
C ASN A 106 0.62 -11.28 -1.48
N CYS A 107 0.03 -10.67 -0.46
CA CYS A 107 -1.16 -11.20 0.19
C CYS A 107 -2.45 -10.85 -0.56
N GLY A 108 -3.51 -11.59 -0.22
CA GLY A 108 -4.89 -11.22 -0.57
C GLY A 108 -5.30 -11.52 -2.00
N LEU A 109 -4.50 -12.26 -2.78
CA LEU A 109 -4.89 -12.69 -4.12
C LEU A 109 -6.14 -13.59 -4.04
N VAL A 110 -7.13 -13.31 -4.89
CA VAL A 110 -8.38 -14.06 -4.94
C VAL A 110 -8.72 -14.54 -6.34
N GLU A 111 -9.43 -15.65 -6.38
CA GLU A 111 -10.19 -16.12 -7.53
C GLU A 111 -11.67 -15.96 -7.20
N ALA A 112 -12.51 -15.77 -8.22
CA ALA A 112 -13.94 -15.60 -8.00
C ALA A 112 -14.74 -16.25 -9.11
N HIS A 113 -15.87 -16.84 -8.75
CA HIS A 113 -16.83 -17.40 -9.69
C HIS A 113 -18.24 -16.97 -9.25
N TRP A 114 -18.93 -16.27 -10.15
CA TRP A 114 -20.31 -15.87 -9.96
C TRP A 114 -21.19 -16.36 -11.09
N THR A 115 -22.30 -17.03 -10.75
CA THR A 115 -23.44 -17.20 -11.65
C THR A 115 -24.31 -15.95 -11.57
N VAL A 116 -24.52 -15.30 -12.71
CA VAL A 116 -25.33 -14.08 -12.82
C VAL A 116 -26.77 -14.48 -13.13
N THR A 117 -27.70 -13.96 -12.33
CA THR A 117 -29.13 -14.26 -12.47
C THR A 117 -29.98 -13.01 -12.38
N THR A 118 -31.12 -13.02 -13.05
CA THR A 118 -32.16 -11.98 -12.95
C THR A 118 -33.52 -12.57 -12.58
N TRP A 119 -34.44 -11.71 -12.15
CA TRP A 119 -35.84 -12.07 -11.88
C TRP A 119 -36.73 -11.38 -12.91
N LYS A 120 -37.28 -12.16 -13.85
CA LYS A 120 -38.26 -11.64 -14.82
C LYS A 120 -39.65 -11.60 -14.16
N PRO A 121 -40.48 -10.58 -14.45
CA PRO A 121 -41.85 -10.52 -13.92
C PRO A 121 -42.63 -11.79 -14.24
N GLY A 122 -43.24 -12.41 -13.23
CA GLY A 122 -44.04 -13.63 -13.38
C GLY A 122 -43.27 -14.95 -13.27
N GLU A 123 -41.94 -14.92 -13.17
CA GLU A 123 -41.13 -16.12 -12.96
C GLU A 123 -41.09 -16.53 -11.48
N LEU A 124 -41.13 -17.83 -11.22
CA LEU A 124 -41.02 -18.41 -9.87
C LEU A 124 -39.57 -18.64 -9.43
N VAL A 125 -38.63 -18.67 -10.39
CA VAL A 125 -37.21 -18.94 -10.18
C VAL A 125 -36.36 -17.90 -10.90
N PRO A 126 -35.15 -17.61 -10.39
CA PRO A 126 -34.24 -16.72 -11.08
C PRO A 126 -33.81 -17.32 -12.42
N VAL A 127 -33.77 -16.47 -13.44
CA VAL A 127 -33.26 -16.82 -14.78
C VAL A 127 -31.77 -16.57 -14.80
N THR A 128 -30.99 -17.57 -15.23
CA THR A 128 -29.53 -17.43 -15.37
C THR A 128 -29.21 -16.67 -16.64
N LEU A 129 -28.39 -15.63 -16.52
CA LEU A 129 -27.91 -14.82 -17.64
C LEU A 129 -26.56 -15.29 -18.17
N GLY A 130 -25.74 -15.87 -17.29
CA GLY A 130 -24.37 -16.26 -17.61
C GLY A 130 -23.49 -16.41 -16.37
N GLU A 131 -22.19 -16.52 -16.59
CA GLU A 131 -21.20 -16.65 -15.53
C GLU A 131 -20.06 -15.64 -15.71
N ILE A 132 -19.47 -15.23 -14.60
CA ILE A 132 -18.27 -14.40 -14.55
C ILE A 132 -17.25 -15.11 -13.66
N VAL A 133 -16.10 -15.45 -14.24
CA VAL A 133 -15.00 -16.12 -13.56
C VAL A 133 -13.76 -15.23 -13.61
N ILE A 134 -13.17 -14.95 -12.46
CA ILE A 134 -11.88 -14.28 -12.31
C ILE A 134 -10.86 -15.33 -11.89
N THR A 135 -9.83 -15.48 -12.73
CA THR A 135 -8.70 -16.39 -12.54
C THR A 135 -7.40 -15.59 -12.46
N PRO A 136 -6.28 -16.21 -12.06
CA PRO A 136 -4.97 -15.55 -12.13
C PRO A 136 -4.54 -15.15 -13.54
N ASN A 137 -5.17 -15.71 -14.58
CA ASN A 137 -4.85 -15.45 -15.99
C ASN A 137 -5.78 -14.42 -16.65
N GLY A 138 -6.78 -13.92 -15.92
CA GLY A 138 -7.74 -12.95 -16.43
C GLY A 138 -9.18 -13.29 -16.09
N VAL A 139 -10.11 -12.78 -16.91
CA VAL A 139 -11.56 -12.91 -16.70
C VAL A 139 -12.19 -13.70 -17.85
N GLU A 140 -13.07 -14.62 -17.50
CA GLU A 140 -13.91 -15.36 -18.42
C GLU A 140 -15.36 -14.96 -18.18
N ILE A 141 -16.08 -14.59 -19.24
CA ILE A 141 -17.48 -14.20 -19.19
C ILE A 141 -18.24 -15.08 -20.18
N THR A 142 -19.34 -15.67 -19.73
CA THR A 142 -20.24 -16.47 -20.57
C THR A 142 -21.64 -15.88 -20.54
N GLY A 143 -22.38 -16.00 -21.63
CA GLY A 143 -23.77 -15.51 -21.75
C GLY A 143 -23.90 -14.24 -22.59
N ASP A 144 -24.74 -14.31 -23.63
CA ASP A 144 -24.93 -13.23 -24.60
C ASP A 144 -25.46 -11.93 -23.97
N GLU A 145 -26.33 -12.05 -22.96
CA GLU A 145 -26.88 -10.89 -22.24
C GLU A 145 -25.78 -10.11 -21.50
N LEU A 146 -24.79 -10.80 -20.92
CA LEU A 146 -23.68 -10.13 -20.21
C LEU A 146 -22.77 -9.37 -21.19
N PHE A 147 -22.49 -9.96 -22.36
CA PHE A 147 -21.75 -9.27 -23.42
C PHE A 147 -22.51 -8.05 -23.96
N ALA A 148 -23.83 -8.15 -24.08
CA ALA A 148 -24.68 -7.03 -24.51
C ALA A 148 -24.60 -5.87 -23.51
N MET A 149 -24.62 -6.13 -22.20
CA MET A 149 -24.47 -5.10 -21.16
C MET A 149 -23.10 -4.39 -21.23
N VAL A 150 -22.01 -5.16 -21.35
CA VAL A 150 -20.66 -4.60 -21.51
C VAL A 150 -20.56 -3.74 -22.77
N LYS A 151 -21.16 -4.20 -23.87
CA LYS A 151 -21.22 -3.44 -25.11
C LYS A 151 -22.00 -2.14 -24.96
N ALA A 152 -23.18 -2.19 -24.35
CA ALA A 152 -24.03 -1.02 -24.09
C ALA A 152 -23.27 0.07 -23.31
N PHE A 153 -22.51 -0.33 -22.29
CA PHE A 153 -21.64 0.59 -21.55
C PHE A 153 -20.52 1.19 -22.42
N ASN A 154 -19.79 0.36 -23.17
CA ASN A 154 -18.65 0.82 -23.98
C ASN A 154 -19.08 1.77 -25.10
N GLU A 155 -20.28 1.60 -25.66
CA GLU A 155 -20.82 2.47 -26.70
C GLU A 155 -21.23 3.85 -26.16
N ASN A 156 -21.47 3.99 -24.85
CA ASN A 156 -21.98 5.22 -24.26
C ASN A 156 -20.92 6.35 -24.16
N GLN A 157 -19.63 6.11 -24.40
CA GLN A 157 -18.51 7.10 -24.42
C GLN A 157 -18.40 8.09 -23.22
N SER A 158 -19.27 8.01 -22.23
CA SER A 158 -19.38 9.00 -21.15
C SER A 158 -18.39 8.75 -20.00
N PHE A 159 -17.83 7.54 -19.92
CA PHE A 159 -16.94 7.14 -18.83
C PHE A 159 -15.63 6.57 -19.37
N ASP A 160 -14.52 7.23 -19.03
CA ASP A 160 -13.18 6.84 -19.46
C ASP A 160 -12.41 6.21 -18.29
N PHE A 161 -12.15 4.91 -18.40
CA PHE A 161 -11.32 4.18 -17.42
C PHE A 161 -9.83 4.56 -17.48
N THR A 162 -9.37 5.29 -18.50
CA THR A 162 -7.96 5.67 -18.70
C THR A 162 -7.55 6.95 -17.98
N ALA A 163 -8.52 7.73 -17.48
CA ALA A 163 -8.24 8.84 -16.58
C ALA A 163 -7.65 8.30 -15.26
N ARG A 164 -6.34 8.50 -15.06
CA ARG A 164 -5.61 8.27 -13.81
C ARG A 164 -5.42 9.57 -13.05
#